data_AF-A0A2E0V6R8-F1
#
_entry.id   AF-A0A2E0V6R8-F1
#
_cell.length_a   1.000
_cell.length_b   1.000
_cell.length_c   1.000
_cell.angle_alpha   90.00
_cell.angle_beta   90.00
_cell.angle_gamma   90.00
#
_symmetry.space_group_name_H-M   'P 1'
#
loop_
_entity.id
_entity.type
_entity.pdbx_description
1 polymer ?
#
loop_
_entity_poly.entity_id
_entity_poly.type
_entity_poly.pdbx_seq_one_letter_code
_entity_poly.pdbx_strand_id
1 'polypeptide(L)'
;MKVQSVLAPLFCAVFMSTQLVHGLDLLAYFDFNDNSDPATALDVSGNAPNAALNGPAAFGANGSGVTGTGADKALSLGTVGNGASAIVPEGTHFDSAVENQAMAVSWWQKIDAIGNTSSFWIHSP
;
A
#
# COMPACT_ATOMS: atom_id res chain seq x y z
N MET A 1 74.60 12.89 17.14
CA MET A 1 73.16 13.18 17.00
C MET A 1 72.77 13.09 15.53
N LYS A 2 72.07 12.02 15.14
CA LYS A 2 71.35 11.94 13.85
C LYS A 2 69.87 11.85 14.21
N VAL A 3 69.09 12.85 13.86
CA VAL A 3 67.64 12.84 14.02
C VAL A 3 67.05 12.64 12.63
N GLN A 4 66.42 11.48 12.41
CA GLN A 4 65.64 11.20 11.21
C GLN A 4 64.24 11.76 11.40
N SER A 5 63.82 12.67 10.52
CA SER A 5 62.43 13.10 10.43
C SER A 5 61.65 12.10 9.57
N VAL A 6 60.63 11.45 10.13
CA VAL A 6 59.65 10.67 9.36
C VAL A 6 58.34 11.44 9.42
N LEU A 7 57.94 12.01 8.29
CA LEU A 7 56.65 12.67 8.11
C LEU A 7 55.61 11.58 7.77
N ALA A 8 54.65 11.34 8.65
CA ALA A 8 53.53 10.43 8.38
C ALA A 8 52.40 11.20 7.64
N PRO A 9 51.89 10.71 6.50
CA PRO A 9 50.76 11.34 5.85
C PRO A 9 49.45 10.96 6.57
N LEU A 10 48.72 11.97 7.05
CA LEU A 10 47.38 11.82 7.58
C LEU A 10 46.41 11.54 6.43
N PHE A 11 45.98 10.29 6.28
CA PHE A 11 44.97 9.89 5.31
C PHE A 11 43.59 10.26 5.86
N CYS A 12 42.95 11.27 5.27
CA CYS A 12 41.59 11.66 5.64
C CYS A 12 40.61 10.70 4.94
N ALA A 13 40.07 9.74 5.70
CA ALA A 13 39.03 8.84 5.21
C ALA A 13 37.71 9.61 5.13
N VAL A 14 37.27 9.92 3.91
CA VAL A 14 35.91 10.42 3.66
C VAL A 14 34.96 9.24 3.89
N PHE A 15 34.30 9.21 5.04
CA PHE A 15 33.14 8.35 5.25
C PHE A 15 31.99 8.91 4.42
N MET A 16 31.83 8.37 3.21
CA MET A 16 30.63 8.56 2.41
C MET A 16 29.50 7.82 3.13
N SER A 17 28.72 8.51 3.96
CA SER A 17 27.49 7.93 4.49
C SER A 17 26.53 7.78 3.31
N THR A 18 26.28 6.55 2.89
CA THR A 18 25.12 6.26 2.04
C THR A 18 23.90 6.62 2.88
N GLN A 19 23.33 7.80 2.64
CA GLN A 19 22.01 8.09 3.17
C GLN A 19 21.08 7.05 2.56
N LEU A 20 20.43 6.25 3.39
CA LEU A 20 19.34 5.39 2.94
C LEU A 20 18.25 6.34 2.43
N VAL A 21 18.16 6.51 1.12
CA VAL A 21 16.97 7.13 0.54
C VAL A 21 15.91 6.04 0.68
N HIS A 22 15.04 6.16 1.67
CA HIS A 22 13.86 5.30 1.77
C HIS A 22 13.01 5.66 0.54
N GLY A 23 13.14 4.87 -0.53
CA GLY A 23 12.24 4.95 -1.66
C GLY A 23 10.81 4.70 -1.18
N LEU A 24 9.83 5.39 -1.75
CA LEU A 24 8.44 5.01 -1.54
C LEU A 24 8.22 3.66 -2.24
N ASP A 25 8.26 2.58 -1.47
CA ASP A 25 7.92 1.25 -1.95
C ASP A 25 6.41 1.05 -1.87
N LEU A 26 5.81 0.65 -3.00
CA LEU A 26 4.39 0.36 -3.07
C LEU A 26 4.12 -1.01 -2.42
N LEU A 27 3.42 -1.03 -1.29
CA LEU A 27 3.13 -2.25 -0.54
C LEU A 27 2.02 -3.09 -1.16
N ALA A 28 0.98 -2.42 -1.65
CA ALA A 28 -0.16 -3.02 -2.32
C ALA A 28 -0.88 -1.95 -3.15
N TYR A 29 -1.49 -2.34 -4.27
CA TYR A 29 -2.39 -1.49 -5.04
C TYR A 29 -3.51 -2.32 -5.66
N PHE A 30 -4.72 -2.10 -5.17
CA PHE A 30 -5.91 -2.78 -5.66
C PHE A 30 -6.60 -1.94 -6.71
N ASP A 31 -6.61 -2.43 -7.95
CA ASP A 31 -7.37 -1.84 -9.04
C ASP A 31 -8.73 -2.53 -9.14
N PHE A 32 -9.82 -1.75 -9.01
CA PHE A 32 -11.18 -2.26 -9.12
C PHE A 32 -11.73 -2.23 -10.56
N ASN A 33 -10.89 -1.91 -11.54
CA ASN A 33 -11.29 -1.90 -12.95
C ASN A 33 -11.24 -3.29 -13.60
N ASP A 34 -10.41 -4.21 -13.09
CA ASP A 34 -10.37 -5.60 -13.53
C ASP A 34 -11.30 -6.45 -12.65
N ASN A 35 -12.44 -6.87 -13.23
CA ASN A 35 -13.41 -7.74 -12.59
C ASN A 35 -13.49 -9.13 -13.26
N SER A 36 -12.40 -9.56 -13.91
CA SER A 36 -12.31 -10.89 -14.53
C SER A 36 -12.56 -12.03 -13.53
N ASP A 37 -12.16 -11.83 -12.28
CA ASP A 37 -12.65 -12.59 -11.12
C ASP A 37 -13.57 -11.71 -10.26
N PRO A 38 -14.89 -11.97 -10.20
CA PRO A 38 -15.80 -11.15 -9.41
C PRO A 38 -15.66 -11.37 -7.89
N ALA A 39 -14.92 -12.39 -7.44
CA ALA A 39 -14.75 -12.71 -6.03
C ALA A 39 -13.52 -12.04 -5.39
N THR A 40 -12.54 -11.59 -6.21
CA THR A 40 -11.30 -11.01 -5.71
C THR A 40 -10.91 -9.75 -6.47
N ALA A 41 -10.43 -8.73 -5.77
CA ALA A 41 -9.81 -7.55 -6.38
C ALA A 41 -8.31 -7.80 -6.55
N LEU A 42 -7.82 -7.65 -7.77
CA LEU A 42 -6.43 -7.89 -8.14
C LEU A 42 -5.50 -6.87 -7.45
N ASP A 43 -4.45 -7.36 -6.79
CA ASP A 43 -3.31 -6.51 -6.47
C ASP A 43 -2.44 -6.36 -7.72
N VAL A 44 -2.43 -5.18 -8.32
CA VAL A 44 -1.63 -4.89 -9.51
C VAL A 44 -0.19 -4.52 -9.17
N SER A 45 0.14 -4.33 -7.89
CA SER A 45 1.54 -4.15 -7.46
C SER A 45 2.34 -5.45 -7.53
N GLY A 46 1.67 -6.60 -7.35
CA GLY A 46 2.29 -7.91 -7.29
C GLY A 46 2.98 -8.22 -5.95
N ASN A 47 2.80 -7.37 -4.94
CA ASN A 47 3.46 -7.45 -3.65
C ASN A 47 2.55 -8.01 -2.55
N ALA A 48 1.23 -8.02 -2.77
CA ALA A 48 0.23 -8.55 -1.86
C ALA A 48 -0.67 -9.59 -2.56
N PRO A 49 -1.34 -10.49 -1.80
CA PRO A 49 -2.40 -11.32 -2.37
C PRO A 49 -3.59 -10.46 -2.83
N ASN A 50 -4.39 -10.97 -3.76
CA ASN A 50 -5.66 -10.35 -4.15
C ASN A 50 -6.60 -10.19 -2.94
N ALA A 51 -7.31 -9.08 -2.86
CA ALA A 51 -8.27 -8.84 -1.79
C ALA A 51 -9.56 -9.62 -2.04
N ALA A 52 -9.96 -10.48 -1.10
CA ALA A 52 -11.21 -11.22 -1.16
C ALA A 52 -12.41 -10.31 -0.86
N LEU A 53 -13.42 -10.30 -1.73
CA LEU A 53 -14.66 -9.57 -1.50
C LEU A 53 -15.59 -10.39 -0.62
N ASN A 54 -15.98 -9.82 0.52
CA ASN A 54 -16.80 -10.48 1.53
C ASN A 54 -18.17 -9.81 1.68
N GLY A 55 -19.15 -10.60 2.15
CA GLY A 55 -20.52 -10.12 2.30
C GLY A 55 -21.11 -9.70 0.95
N PRO A 56 -21.85 -8.59 0.86
CA PRO A 56 -22.37 -8.08 -0.40
C PRO A 56 -21.40 -7.14 -1.12
N ALA A 57 -20.10 -7.14 -0.78
CA ALA A 57 -19.10 -6.36 -1.51
C ALA A 57 -19.00 -6.83 -2.96
N ALA A 58 -18.88 -5.87 -3.89
CA ALA A 58 -18.80 -6.16 -5.30
C ALA A 58 -18.04 -5.07 -6.06
N PHE A 59 -17.65 -5.37 -7.29
CA PHE A 59 -17.24 -4.35 -8.24
C PHE A 59 -18.43 -3.45 -8.60
N GLY A 60 -18.19 -2.14 -8.60
CA GLY A 60 -19.18 -1.14 -8.94
C GLY A 60 -19.61 -1.16 -10.41
N ALA A 61 -20.69 -0.44 -10.68
CA ALA A 61 -21.15 -0.21 -12.05
C ALA A 61 -20.10 0.60 -12.84
N ASN A 62 -20.21 0.54 -14.16
CA ASN A 62 -19.42 1.37 -15.06
C ASN A 62 -19.63 2.86 -14.74
N GLY A 63 -18.55 3.62 -14.57
CA GLY A 63 -18.60 5.04 -14.17
C GLY A 63 -18.78 5.26 -12.67
N SER A 64 -18.64 4.22 -11.85
CA SER A 64 -18.67 4.37 -10.38
C SER A 64 -17.32 4.78 -9.77
N GLY A 65 -16.23 4.68 -10.53
CA GLY A 65 -14.90 5.08 -10.10
C GLY A 65 -14.65 6.60 -10.13
N VAL A 66 -13.38 6.98 -9.96
CA VAL A 66 -12.94 8.37 -9.70
C VAL A 66 -13.17 9.31 -10.89
N THR A 67 -12.93 8.84 -12.10
CA THR A 67 -13.09 9.57 -13.36
C THR A 67 -14.55 9.62 -13.84
N GLY A 68 -15.38 8.67 -13.40
CA GLY A 68 -16.78 8.55 -13.83
C GLY A 68 -16.97 8.04 -15.27
N THR A 69 -15.92 7.55 -15.91
CA THR A 69 -15.97 7.03 -17.29
C THR A 69 -16.45 5.57 -17.35
N GLY A 70 -16.90 5.10 -18.53
CA GLY A 70 -17.57 3.79 -18.65
C GLY A 70 -16.73 2.56 -18.25
N ALA A 71 -15.40 2.63 -18.28
CA ALA A 71 -14.55 1.52 -17.81
C ALA A 71 -14.19 1.64 -16.32
N ASP A 72 -14.47 2.79 -15.70
CA ASP A 72 -13.99 3.14 -14.38
C ASP A 72 -14.94 2.67 -13.29
N LYS A 73 -14.44 1.78 -12.44
CA LYS A 73 -15.18 1.08 -11.39
C LYS A 73 -14.53 1.36 -10.03
N ALA A 74 -15.32 1.18 -8.99
CA ALA A 74 -14.85 1.23 -7.61
C ALA A 74 -15.32 -0.01 -6.84
N LEU A 75 -14.74 -0.23 -5.66
CA LEU A 75 -15.33 -1.13 -4.67
C LEU A 75 -16.70 -0.61 -4.22
N SER A 76 -17.74 -1.41 -4.40
CA SER A 76 -19.08 -1.14 -3.90
C SER A 76 -19.32 -1.92 -2.61
N LEU A 77 -19.66 -1.20 -1.54
CA LEU A 77 -19.96 -1.78 -0.22
C LEU A 77 -21.46 -1.82 0.08
N GLY A 78 -22.29 -1.22 -0.78
CA GLY A 78 -23.74 -1.16 -0.59
C GLY A 78 -24.15 -0.34 0.63
N THR A 79 -25.07 -0.89 1.44
CA THR A 79 -25.66 -0.21 2.60
C THR A 79 -24.79 -0.32 3.85
N VAL A 80 -24.88 0.67 4.75
CA VAL A 80 -24.20 0.65 6.06
C VAL A 80 -24.59 -0.60 6.86
N GLY A 81 -23.60 -1.26 7.48
CA GLY A 81 -23.80 -2.34 8.45
C GLY A 81 -24.14 -3.72 7.86
N ASN A 82 -23.88 -3.95 6.56
CA ASN A 82 -24.18 -5.21 5.89
C ASN A 82 -23.00 -6.23 5.85
N GLY A 83 -21.87 -5.91 6.48
CA GLY A 83 -20.67 -6.75 6.50
C GLY A 83 -19.84 -6.75 5.21
N ALA A 84 -20.12 -5.86 4.25
CA ALA A 84 -19.32 -5.74 3.03
C ALA A 84 -17.89 -5.29 3.35
N SER A 85 -16.91 -5.99 2.78
CA SER A 85 -15.50 -5.62 2.90
C SER A 85 -14.67 -6.24 1.77
N ALA A 86 -13.50 -5.67 1.51
CA ALA A 86 -12.44 -6.32 0.73
C ALA A 86 -11.28 -6.60 1.69
N ILE A 87 -10.90 -7.86 1.84
CA ILE A 87 -9.90 -8.29 2.82
C ILE A 87 -8.72 -8.90 2.11
N VAL A 88 -7.54 -8.33 2.33
CA VAL A 88 -6.26 -8.90 1.89
C VAL A 88 -5.93 -10.07 2.82
N PRO A 89 -5.74 -11.29 2.30
CA PRO A 89 -5.22 -12.42 3.08
C PRO A 89 -3.87 -12.10 3.74
N GLU A 90 -3.53 -12.82 4.81
CA GLU A 90 -2.23 -12.69 5.49
C GLU A 90 -1.03 -12.92 4.54
N GLY A 91 0.09 -12.27 4.84
CA GLY A 91 1.33 -12.38 4.05
C GLY A 91 2.41 -11.40 4.49
N THR A 92 3.47 -11.29 3.69
CA THR A 92 4.68 -10.48 3.98
C THR A 92 4.62 -9.05 3.44
N HIS A 93 3.45 -8.61 2.94
CA HIS A 93 3.28 -7.33 2.25
C HIS A 93 3.46 -6.09 3.16
N PHE A 94 3.58 -6.28 4.48
CA PHE A 94 3.91 -5.21 5.43
C PHE A 94 5.33 -5.28 6.00
N ASP A 95 6.17 -6.25 5.60
CA ASP A 95 7.50 -6.44 6.19
C ASP A 95 8.38 -5.19 6.05
N SER A 96 8.36 -4.55 4.87
CA SER A 96 9.11 -3.31 4.64
C SER A 96 8.53 -2.12 5.42
N ALA A 97 7.23 -2.07 5.69
CA ALA A 97 6.64 -1.06 6.55
C ALA A 97 7.12 -1.21 8.00
N VAL A 98 7.29 -2.45 8.47
CA VAL A 98 7.84 -2.77 9.79
C VAL A 98 9.31 -2.37 9.87
N GLU A 99 10.13 -2.75 8.88
CA GLU A 99 11.56 -2.40 8.82
C GLU A 99 11.77 -0.88 8.80
N ASN A 100 10.96 -0.16 8.02
CA ASN A 100 11.04 1.28 7.88
C ASN A 100 10.33 2.05 9.01
N GLN A 101 9.56 1.36 9.86
CA GLN A 101 8.70 1.95 10.89
C GLN A 101 7.74 3.02 10.35
N ALA A 102 7.35 2.91 9.08
CA ALA A 102 6.55 3.89 8.38
C ALA A 102 5.77 3.27 7.23
N MET A 103 4.53 3.72 7.07
CA MET A 103 3.72 3.48 5.88
C MET A 103 2.70 4.61 5.71
N ALA A 104 2.19 4.74 4.50
CA ALA A 104 1.08 5.63 4.17
C ALA A 104 0.01 4.84 3.42
N VAL A 105 -1.25 5.20 3.63
CA VAL A 105 -2.39 4.65 2.91
C VAL A 105 -3.11 5.80 2.21
N SER A 106 -3.39 5.65 0.92
CA SER A 106 -4.11 6.64 0.11
C SER A 106 -5.23 5.96 -0.67
N TRP A 107 -6.43 6.53 -0.66
CA TRP A 107 -7.57 6.05 -1.44
C TRP A 107 -8.50 7.19 -1.82
N TRP A 108 -9.30 6.96 -2.85
CA TRP A 108 -10.44 7.81 -3.20
C TRP A 108 -11.71 7.20 -2.60
N GLN A 109 -12.59 8.05 -2.09
CA GLN A 109 -13.86 7.63 -1.50
C GLN A 109 -15.00 8.47 -2.02
N LYS A 110 -16.05 7.79 -2.49
CA LYS A 110 -17.37 8.38 -2.72
C LYS A 110 -18.26 8.08 -1.51
N ILE A 111 -18.91 9.11 -0.97
CA ILE A 111 -19.81 8.95 0.18
C ILE A 111 -21.24 8.85 -0.33
N ASP A 112 -21.82 7.64 -0.29
CA ASP A 112 -23.22 7.39 -0.65
C ASP A 112 -24.14 7.24 0.59
N ALA A 113 -23.56 7.04 1.78
CA ALA A 113 -24.27 7.00 3.06
C ALA A 113 -23.34 7.41 4.21
N ILE A 114 -23.91 7.82 5.34
CA ILE A 114 -23.19 8.15 6.57
C ILE A 114 -23.56 7.11 7.63
N GLY A 115 -22.56 6.54 8.30
CA GLY A 115 -22.74 5.56 9.35
C GLY A 115 -21.51 5.48 10.27
N ASN A 116 -21.65 4.78 11.39
CA ASN A 116 -20.53 4.46 12.27
C ASN A 116 -19.71 3.31 11.65
N THR A 117 -18.77 3.66 10.77
CA THR A 117 -18.01 2.72 9.94
C THR A 117 -16.57 3.19 9.76
N SER A 118 -15.67 2.26 9.42
CA SER A 118 -14.29 2.56 9.01
C SER A 118 -14.12 2.35 7.51
N SER A 119 -13.36 3.21 6.84
CA SER A 119 -13.04 3.05 5.41
C SER A 119 -11.96 1.99 5.16
N PHE A 120 -11.03 1.83 6.11
CA PHE A 120 -10.01 0.79 6.11
C PHE A 120 -9.57 0.49 7.54
N TRP A 121 -8.94 -0.66 7.75
CA TRP A 121 -8.29 -1.04 9.00
C TRP A 121 -7.13 -1.98 8.70
N ILE A 122 -6.22 -2.12 9.65
CA ILE A 122 -5.10 -3.06 9.60
C ILE A 122 -5.17 -3.90 10.86
N HIS A 123 -5.08 -5.23 10.70
CA HIS A 123 -5.02 -6.15 11.82
C HIS A 123 -3.56 -6.35 12.24
N SER A 124 -3.22 -5.93 13.46
CA SER A 124 -2.05 -6.40 14.20
C SER A 124 -2.55 -7.34 15.30
N PRO A 125 -1.91 -8.50 15.50
CA PRO A 125 -2.12 -9.32 16.69
C PRO A 125 -1.83 -8.55 18.00
#